data_AF-A0A091C9U1-F1
#
_entry.id   AF-A0A091C9U1-F1
#
_cell.length_a   1.000
_cell.length_b   1.000
_cell.length_c   1.000
_cell.angle_alpha   90.00
_cell.angle_beta   90.00
_cell.angle_gamma   90.00
#
_symmetry.space_group_name_H-M   'P 1'
#
loop_
_entity.id
_entity.type
_entity.pdbx_description
1 polymer ?
#
loop_
_entity_poly.entity_id
_entity_poly.type
_entity_poly.pdbx_seq_one_letter_code
_entity_poly.pdbx_strand_id
1 'polypeptide(L)' 'MDFVEMKRKKERGVSNEEFMDQAKDYFKDADCIVTVGINSEGLIETLYTHSTDLQAIGMMEIAKEQLIDEMEV' A
#
# COMPACT_ATOMS: atom_id res chain seq x y z
N MET A 1 -19.17 -3.32 -7.65
CA MET A 1 -18.07 -4.09 -7.02
C MET A 1 -18.05 -5.48 -7.64
N ASP A 2 -16.94 -5.92 -8.23
CA ASP A 2 -16.83 -7.27 -8.80
C ASP A 2 -16.70 -8.36 -7.71
N PHE A 3 -16.76 -9.64 -8.09
CA PHE A 3 -16.65 -10.76 -7.14
C PHE A 3 -15.32 -10.82 -6.38
N VAL A 4 -14.21 -10.48 -7.03
CA VAL A 4 -12.87 -10.43 -6.42
C VAL A 4 -12.81 -9.32 -5.38
N GLU A 5 -13.35 -8.15 -5.72
CA GLU A 5 -13.41 -6.97 -4.86
C GLU A 5 -14.32 -7.21 -3.64
N MET A 6 -15.44 -7.91 -3.82
CA MET A 6 -16.30 -8.36 -2.71
C MET A 6 -15.62 -9.39 -1.80
N LYS A 7 -14.88 -10.35 -2.37
CA LYS A 7 -14.11 -11.34 -1.60
C LYS A 7 -13.06 -10.65 -0.73
N ARG A 8 -12.31 -9.71 -1.31
CA ARG A 8 -11.32 -8.88 -0.62
C ARG A 8 -11.93 -8.10 0.54
N LYS A 9 -13.06 -7.43 0.33
CA LYS A 9 -13.78 -6.72 1.39
C LYS A 9 -14.21 -7.66 2.53
N LYS A 10 -14.66 -8.86 2.21
CA LYS A 10 -15.02 -9.86 3.23
C LYS A 10 -13.82 -10.33 4.05
N GLU A 11 -12.66 -10.50 3.44
CA GLU A 11 -11.44 -11.00 4.10
C GLU A 11 -10.74 -9.92 4.94
N ARG A 12 -10.78 -8.66 4.50
CA ARG A 12 -9.99 -7.56 5.08
C ARG A 12 -10.83 -6.48 5.77
N GLY A 13 -12.14 -6.54 5.66
CA GLY A 13 -13.07 -5.50 6.12
C GLY A 13 -13.22 -4.29 5.18
N VAL A 14 -12.34 -4.15 4.17
CA VAL A 14 -12.30 -3.00 3.25
C VAL A 14 -11.98 -3.46 1.81
N SER A 15 -12.65 -2.89 0.81
CA SER A 15 -12.30 -3.12 -0.59
C SER A 15 -11.05 -2.31 -1.00
N ASN A 16 -10.45 -2.63 -2.15
CA ASN A 16 -9.35 -1.82 -2.67
C ASN A 16 -9.86 -0.43 -3.06
N GLU A 17 -11.03 -0.35 -3.69
CA GLU A 17 -11.67 0.92 -4.06
C GLU A 17 -11.87 1.83 -2.84
N GLU A 18 -12.43 1.29 -1.75
CA GLU A 18 -12.66 2.02 -0.49
C GLU A 18 -11.34 2.46 0.17
N PHE A 19 -10.33 1.59 0.18
CA PHE A 19 -9.01 1.92 0.69
C PHE A 19 -8.36 3.06 -0.09
N MET A 20 -8.37 2.97 -1.42
CA MET A 20 -7.77 3.99 -2.29
C MET A 20 -8.51 5.33 -2.15
N ASP A 21 -9.84 5.31 -2.00
CA ASP A 21 -10.62 6.52 -1.78
C ASP A 21 -10.31 7.22 -0.46
N GLN A 22 -9.96 6.48 0.58
CA GLN A 22 -9.51 7.07 1.85
C GLN A 22 -8.07 7.58 1.75
N ALA A 23 -7.20 6.83 1.07
CA ALA A 23 -5.79 7.13 0.98
C ALA A 23 -5.46 8.27 -0.01
N LYS A 24 -6.27 8.45 -1.05
CA LYS A 24 -5.98 9.40 -2.15
C LYS A 24 -5.80 10.83 -1.67
N ASP A 25 -6.56 11.28 -0.66
CA ASP A 25 -6.52 12.68 -0.22
C ASP A 25 -5.22 12.98 0.52
N TYR A 26 -4.69 12.03 1.30
CA TYR A 26 -3.37 12.13 1.89
C TYR A 26 -2.27 12.11 0.81
N PHE A 27 -2.37 11.19 -0.14
CA PHE A 27 -1.32 10.98 -1.14
C PHE A 27 -1.25 12.08 -2.22
N LYS A 28 -2.32 12.86 -2.44
CA LYS A 28 -2.31 13.96 -3.42
C LYS A 28 -1.22 15.00 -3.17
N ASP A 29 -0.96 15.30 -1.90
CA ASP A 29 0.00 16.33 -1.49
C ASP A 29 1.30 15.73 -0.93
N ALA A 30 1.49 14.41 -1.05
CA ALA A 30 2.68 13.74 -0.58
C ALA A 30 3.87 14.01 -1.50
N ASP A 31 5.03 14.37 -0.91
CA ASP A 31 6.27 14.59 -1.66
C ASP A 31 6.72 13.31 -2.38
N CYS A 32 6.60 12.15 -1.73
CA CYS A 32 6.97 10.84 -2.28
C CYS A 32 5.93 9.78 -1.90
N ILE A 33 5.59 8.92 -2.86
CA ILE A 33 4.71 7.79 -2.66
C ILE A 33 5.49 6.53 -3.06
N VAL A 34 5.43 5.50 -2.22
CA VAL A 34 5.88 4.14 -2.54
C VAL A 34 4.71 3.21 -2.25
N THR A 35 4.28 2.45 -3.26
CA THR A 35 3.21 1.45 -3.13
C THR A 35 3.73 0.08 -3.49
N VAL A 36 3.48 -0.91 -2.63
CA VAL A 36 3.80 -2.32 -2.87
C VAL A 36 2.51 -3.11 -2.92
N GLY A 37 2.30 -3.87 -3.98
CA GLY A 37 1.12 -4.71 -4.16
C GLY A 37 1.51 -6.14 -4.55
N ILE A 38 0.67 -7.10 -4.15
CA ILE A 38 0.72 -8.47 -4.65
C ILE A 38 -0.59 -8.78 -5.39
N ASN A 39 -0.48 -9.26 -6.63
CA ASN A 39 -1.65 -9.62 -7.42
C ASN A 39 -2.12 -11.06 -7.11
N SER A 40 -3.21 -11.51 -7.75
CA SER A 40 -3.77 -12.86 -7.54
C SER A 40 -2.86 -14.00 -8.01
N GLU A 41 -1.83 -13.71 -8.80
CA GLU A 41 -0.84 -14.67 -9.28
C GLU A 41 0.40 -14.73 -8.38
N GLY A 42 0.44 -13.90 -7.33
CA GLY A 42 1.58 -13.80 -6.42
C GLY A 42 2.72 -12.90 -6.92
N LEU A 43 2.53 -12.19 -8.04
CA LEU A 43 3.51 -11.21 -8.52
C LEU A 43 3.48 -9.99 -7.61
N ILE A 44 4.65 -9.63 -7.09
CA ILE A 44 4.86 -8.43 -6.29
C ILE A 44 5.35 -7.32 -7.21
N GLU A 45 4.71 -6.16 -7.13
CA GLU A 45 5.08 -4.96 -7.88
C GLU A 45 5.25 -3.77 -6.93
N THR A 46 6.28 -2.97 -7.18
CA THR A 46 6.58 -1.74 -6.44
C THR A 46 6.54 -0.57 -7.39
N LEU A 47 5.74 0.45 -7.07
CA LEU A 47 5.61 1.69 -7.83
C LEU A 47 5.95 2.87 -6.93
N TYR A 48 6.62 3.89 -7.47
CA TYR A 48 6.99 5.09 -6.71
C TYR A 48 7.08 6.34 -7.60
N THR A 49 6.81 7.51 -7.00
CA THR A 49 6.72 8.79 -7.72
C THR A 49 8.04 9.57 -7.81
N HIS A 50 9.06 9.21 -7.02
CA HIS A 50 10.33 9.94 -6.95
C HIS A 50 11.45 9.38 -7.83
N SER A 51 12.40 10.24 -8.17
CA SER A 51 13.45 10.02 -9.17
C SER A 51 14.62 9.12 -8.73
N THR A 52 14.72 8.74 -7.45
CA THR A 52 15.85 7.95 -6.96
C THR A 52 15.41 6.77 -6.10
N ASP A 53 15.96 5.59 -6.42
CA ASP A 53 15.71 4.34 -5.70
C ASP A 53 16.08 4.42 -4.21
N LEU A 54 17.05 5.27 -3.83
CA LEU A 54 17.49 5.42 -2.44
C LEU A 54 16.40 5.97 -1.51
N GLN A 55 15.63 6.95 -1.96
CA GLN A 55 14.53 7.51 -1.15
C GLN A 55 13.41 6.48 -0.97
N ALA A 56 13.10 5.71 -2.02
CA ALA A 56 12.13 4.62 -1.94
C ALA A 56 12.59 3.53 -0.96
N ILE A 57 13.86 3.14 -1.00
CA ILE A 57 14.45 2.16 -0.06
C ILE A 57 14.34 2.68 1.38
N GLY A 58 14.72 3.94 1.64
CA GLY A 58 14.62 4.52 2.98
C GLY A 58 13.18 4.54 3.53
N MET A 59 12.19 4.85 2.69
CA MET A 59 10.78 4.80 3.08
C MET A 59 10.31 3.37 3.38
N MET A 60 10.76 2.37 2.61
CA MET A 60 10.41 0.98 2.86
C MET A 60 10.98 0.45 4.19
N GLU A 61 12.17 0.90 4.59
CA GLU A 61 12.76 0.55 5.89
C GLU A 61 11.92 1.10 7.05
N ILE A 62 11.50 2.37 6.97
CA ILE A 62 10.60 2.99 7.97
C ILE A 62 9.25 2.26 8.00
N ALA A 63 8.65 1.97 6.85
CA ALA A 63 7.38 1.26 6.77
C ALA A 63 7.46 -0.14 7.40
N LYS A 64 8.58 -0.85 7.20
CA LYS A 64 8.84 -2.14 7.84
C LYS A 64 8.90 -2.01 9.36
N GLU A 65 9.63 -1.02 9.89
CA GLU A 65 9.71 -0.77 11.34
C GLU A 65 8.33 -0.50 11.94
N GLN A 66 7.52 0.35 11.31
CA GLN A 66 6.15 0.64 11.75
C GLN A 66 5.26 -0.61 11.82
N LEU A 67 5.34 -1.48 10.81
CA LEU A 67 4.59 -2.74 10.81
C LEU A 67 5.05 -3.70 11.91
N ILE A 68 6.36 -3.74 12.20
CA ILE A 68 6.90 -4.55 13.30
C ILE A 68 6.40 -4.01 14.64
N ASP A 69 6.44 -2.69 14.84
CA ASP A 69 5.95 -2.04 16.06
C ASP A 69 4.46 -2.34 16.30
N GLU A 70 3.63 -2.31 15.25
CA GLU A 70 2.20 -2.67 15.33
C GLU A 70 1.97 -4.14 15.73
N MET A 71 2.91 -5.05 15.44
CA MET A 71 2.83 -6.46 15.84
C MET A 71 3.20 -6.69 17.31
N GLU A 72 3.97 -5.79 17.92
CA GLU A 72 4.42 -5.89 19.32
C GLU A 72 3.41 -5.33 20.33
N VAL A 73 2.30 -4.71 19.86
CA VAL A 73 1.22 -4.13 20.68
C VAL A 73 0.05 -5.09 20.90
#